data_AF-A0A8J7PE83-F1
#
_entry.id   AF-A0A8J7PE83-F1
#
_cell.length_a   1.000
_cell.length_b   1.000
_cell.length_c   1.000
_cell.angle_alpha   90.00
_cell.angle_beta   90.00
_cell.angle_gamma   90.00
#
_symmetry.space_group_name_H-M   'P 1'
#
loop_
_entity.id
_entity.type
_entity.pdbx_description
1 polymer ?
#
loop_
_entity_poly.entity_id
_entity_poly.type
_entity_poly.pdbx_seq_one_letter_code
_entity_poly.pdbx_strand_id
1 'polypeptide(L)'
;MTDCSHVVPAARTPALRFSLLAAAVLTCAAAANAAEAPKPAAARGPIAQYWMDLATYNLMGMDEMPQMDGIAGRMMGNMMGTRAAQGRDGRHAKGVGNFGMTKFSGMPGRHIDIALYTQNKPAGTSAAQETPQRADLGAAPLHLITPPRESATGGSDEIEYPERPRGRILFYWSCGAQVKPGQPRIIDMAKFSVEDYRGFMQGRSVPDRGARAEPGYAIWPNDKENARVARGASVAGEHVVAGDGVPDNLHFTLSRDQDFMPSLKLDSEGKLSESVHVRWPSIGSARAYLLTAISASEDKSGAPDLVLWSSSELPDSGQGLMNYASNANVDKWLREKVLLPASQTECDIPVGIFDKREAAILQGIAYGNEANFSYPPKPANAPPSWSPDWVARVRNKSVAMNMLGENAASMRGRSRGEEGSRDGESRGKQEKKGPVDALKGIFGH
;
A
#
# COMPACT_ATOMS: atom_id res chain seq x y z
N MET A 1 -3.41 95.86 27.24
CA MET A 1 -2.55 96.40 28.31
C MET A 1 -1.34 95.49 28.43
N THR A 2 -0.24 95.86 27.75
CA THR A 2 1.12 96.09 28.30
C THR A 2 1.90 94.79 28.55
N ASP A 3 2.82 94.34 27.68
CA ASP A 3 4.13 94.87 27.23
C ASP A 3 5.31 94.41 28.12
N CYS A 4 6.46 94.21 27.47
CA CYS A 4 7.85 94.09 27.95
C CYS A 4 8.43 92.74 28.43
N SER A 5 9.18 92.09 27.51
CA SER A 5 10.65 92.14 27.38
C SER A 5 11.63 92.05 28.58
N HIS A 6 12.59 91.11 28.44
CA HIS A 6 14.04 91.11 28.81
C HIS A 6 14.44 91.13 30.30
N VAL A 7 15.45 90.37 30.80
CA VAL A 7 16.93 90.39 30.62
C VAL A 7 17.49 89.12 31.38
N VAL A 8 18.30 88.16 30.89
CA VAL A 8 19.74 88.09 30.48
C VAL A 8 20.73 88.17 31.69
N PRO A 9 21.95 87.54 31.75
CA PRO A 9 22.43 86.20 31.31
C PRO A 9 23.58 85.59 32.22
N ALA A 10 24.30 84.59 31.66
CA ALA A 10 25.74 84.22 31.80
C ALA A 10 25.97 82.79 32.34
N ALA A 11 26.81 81.90 31.76
CA ALA A 11 27.98 82.11 30.91
C ALA A 11 28.41 80.85 30.08
N ARG A 12 28.92 81.12 28.85
CA ARG A 12 30.12 80.56 28.13
C ARG A 12 30.19 79.04 27.77
N THR A 13 29.95 78.60 26.52
CA THR A 13 30.79 78.53 25.25
C THR A 13 31.94 77.51 25.25
N PRO A 14 32.42 76.96 24.08
CA PRO A 14 31.91 76.90 22.67
C PRO A 14 31.87 75.44 22.09
N ALA A 15 31.14 75.05 21.03
CA ALA A 15 31.28 75.30 19.57
C ALA A 15 32.70 74.96 19.01
N LEU A 16 32.94 74.34 17.84
CA LEU A 16 32.15 73.99 16.66
C LEU A 16 32.93 72.95 15.80
N ARG A 17 32.23 72.40 14.80
CA ARG A 17 32.64 71.44 13.75
C ARG A 17 33.86 71.87 12.91
N PHE A 18 34.61 70.92 12.33
CA PHE A 18 34.70 70.63 10.88
C PHE A 18 35.88 69.69 10.52
N SER A 19 35.69 68.96 9.41
CA SER A 19 36.70 68.54 8.42
C SER A 19 36.89 67.02 8.22
N LEU A 20 36.48 66.61 7.01
CA LEU A 20 36.87 65.41 6.30
C LEU A 20 38.41 65.33 6.16
N LEU A 21 38.97 64.14 6.33
CA LEU A 21 40.21 63.72 5.66
C LEU A 21 40.29 62.19 5.59
N ALA A 22 40.57 61.70 4.39
CA ALA A 22 40.76 60.31 4.03
C ALA A 22 42.00 59.70 4.70
N ALA A 23 41.93 58.42 5.10
CA ALA A 23 43.11 57.61 5.38
C ALA A 23 42.83 56.11 5.16
N ALA A 24 43.53 55.57 4.16
CA ALA A 24 43.99 54.19 3.92
C ALA A 24 43.23 53.02 4.59
N VAL A 25 42.56 52.22 3.76
CA VAL A 25 42.20 50.83 4.08
C VAL A 25 43.48 49.99 4.03
N LEU A 26 44.02 49.63 5.19
CA LEU A 26 45.01 48.56 5.33
C LEU A 26 44.26 47.22 5.38
N THR A 27 44.28 46.46 4.28
CA THR A 27 43.82 45.06 4.28
C THR A 27 44.83 44.19 5.01
N CYS A 28 44.63 43.96 6.31
CA CYS A 28 45.22 42.80 6.99
C CYS A 28 44.42 41.56 6.59
N ALA A 29 44.99 40.73 5.72
CA ALA A 29 44.48 39.38 5.46
C ALA A 29 44.70 38.51 6.70
N ALA A 30 43.73 38.50 7.61
CA ALA A 30 43.62 37.45 8.61
C ALA A 30 43.03 36.23 7.90
N ALA A 31 43.88 35.24 7.62
CA ALA A 31 43.44 33.90 7.23
C ALA A 31 42.69 33.28 8.42
N ALA A 32 41.38 33.50 8.49
CA ALA A 32 40.52 32.76 9.37
C ALA A 32 40.44 31.32 8.82
N ASN A 33 41.22 30.42 9.41
CA ASN A 33 40.93 28.99 9.34
C ASN A 33 39.57 28.79 10.00
N ALA A 34 38.50 28.82 9.19
CA ALA A 34 37.21 28.32 9.61
C ALA A 34 37.39 26.81 9.82
N ALA A 35 37.63 26.40 11.06
CA ALA A 35 37.47 25.02 11.46
C ALA A 35 36.02 24.64 11.18
N GLU A 36 35.81 23.81 10.15
CA GLU A 36 34.50 23.26 9.82
C GLU A 36 34.00 22.53 11.08
N ALA A 37 32.92 23.03 11.67
CA ALA A 37 32.31 22.39 12.83
C ALA A 37 32.01 20.92 12.45
N PRO A 38 32.37 19.93 13.29
CA PRO A 38 32.13 18.53 12.97
C PRO A 38 30.63 18.35 12.68
N LYS A 39 30.31 17.96 11.44
CA LYS A 39 28.95 17.58 11.07
C LYS A 39 28.47 16.54 12.09
N PRO A 40 27.27 16.69 12.69
CA PRO A 40 26.74 15.68 13.58
C PRO A 40 26.83 14.33 12.87
N ALA A 41 27.50 13.35 13.49
CA ALA A 41 27.56 12.01 12.95
C ALA A 41 26.13 11.56 12.65
N ALA A 42 25.86 11.19 11.39
CA ALA A 42 24.55 10.68 11.01
C ALA A 42 24.19 9.54 11.97
N ALA A 43 23.01 9.62 12.59
CA ALA A 43 22.54 8.57 13.50
C ALA A 43 22.67 7.22 12.78
N ARG A 44 23.51 6.33 13.30
CA ARG A 44 23.65 4.98 12.75
C ARG A 44 22.27 4.33 12.86
N GLY A 45 21.67 3.93 11.75
CA GLY A 45 20.38 3.21 11.78
C GLY A 45 20.52 1.88 12.54
N PRO A 46 19.40 1.17 12.79
CA PRO A 46 19.45 -0.11 13.48
C PRO A 46 20.31 -1.13 12.76
N ILE A 47 21.00 -1.99 13.52
CA ILE A 47 21.83 -3.08 12.98
C ILE A 47 20.97 -4.00 12.11
N ALA A 48 19.77 -4.38 12.60
CA ALA A 48 18.82 -5.17 11.83
C ALA A 48 17.45 -4.49 11.67
N GLN A 49 16.85 -4.66 10.50
CA GLN A 49 15.48 -4.24 10.21
C GLN A 49 14.70 -5.43 9.69
N TYR A 50 13.58 -5.71 10.34
CA TYR A 50 12.70 -6.84 10.05
C TYR A 50 11.31 -6.33 9.65
N TRP A 51 10.72 -6.96 8.63
CA TRP A 51 9.37 -6.68 8.16
C TRP A 51 8.57 -7.96 8.01
N MET A 52 7.30 -7.94 8.41
CA MET A 52 6.32 -8.99 8.15
C MET A 52 5.01 -8.34 7.66
N ASP A 53 4.63 -8.67 6.43
CA ASP A 53 3.35 -8.26 5.85
C ASP A 53 2.40 -9.47 5.90
N LEU A 54 1.17 -9.27 6.35
CA LEU A 54 0.13 -10.29 6.47
C LEU A 54 -1.12 -9.87 5.71
N ALA A 55 -1.57 -10.68 4.75
CA ALA A 55 -2.77 -10.41 3.98
C ALA A 55 -3.75 -11.59 4.02
N THR A 56 -5.03 -11.30 4.21
CA THR A 56 -6.12 -12.26 3.99
C THR A 56 -6.98 -11.80 2.82
N TYR A 57 -7.01 -12.56 1.74
CA TYR A 57 -7.80 -12.25 0.54
C TYR A 57 -9.06 -13.11 0.45
N ASN A 58 -10.19 -12.45 0.18
CA ASN A 58 -11.43 -13.08 -0.25
C ASN A 58 -11.71 -12.69 -1.69
N LEU A 59 -11.81 -13.65 -2.61
CA LEU A 59 -12.12 -13.38 -4.01
C LEU A 59 -13.44 -14.05 -4.37
N MET A 60 -14.44 -13.24 -4.72
CA MET A 60 -15.77 -13.68 -5.16
C MET A 60 -16.45 -14.64 -4.17
N GLY A 61 -16.26 -14.40 -2.87
CA GLY A 61 -16.81 -15.23 -1.80
C GLY A 61 -15.93 -16.43 -1.43
N MET A 62 -14.86 -16.70 -2.17
CA MET A 62 -13.85 -17.70 -1.82
C MET A 62 -12.79 -17.06 -0.94
N ASP A 63 -12.74 -17.45 0.33
CA ASP A 63 -11.67 -17.08 1.26
C ASP A 63 -10.49 -18.06 1.24
N GLU A 64 -10.55 -19.07 0.36
CA GLU A 64 -9.48 -20.05 0.14
C GLU A 64 -9.36 -20.47 -1.32
N MET A 65 -8.15 -20.88 -1.67
CA MET A 65 -7.95 -21.67 -2.88
C MET A 65 -8.45 -23.10 -2.63
N PRO A 66 -9.25 -23.69 -3.54
CA PRO A 66 -9.37 -25.13 -3.62
C PRO A 66 -7.96 -25.71 -3.71
N GLN A 67 -7.68 -26.80 -3.00
CA GLN A 67 -6.37 -27.44 -2.97
C GLN A 67 -5.99 -27.86 -4.41
N MET A 68 -5.24 -27.00 -5.10
CA MET A 68 -4.67 -27.30 -6.41
C MET A 68 -3.33 -27.97 -6.16
N ASP A 69 -3.39 -29.24 -5.77
CA ASP A 69 -2.21 -30.03 -5.46
C ASP A 69 -1.34 -30.24 -6.71
N GLY A 70 -0.02 -30.23 -6.52
CA GLY A 70 0.96 -30.61 -7.54
C GLY A 70 1.66 -29.45 -8.27
N ILE A 71 2.18 -29.77 -9.46
CA ILE A 71 3.08 -28.91 -10.24
C ILE A 71 2.40 -27.61 -10.69
N ALA A 72 1.09 -27.65 -10.97
CA ALA A 72 0.32 -26.51 -11.45
C ALA A 72 0.22 -25.37 -10.40
N GLY A 73 0.01 -25.71 -9.12
CA GLY A 73 -0.04 -24.73 -8.03
C GLY A 73 1.31 -24.04 -7.80
N ARG A 74 2.43 -24.79 -7.86
CA ARG A 74 3.79 -24.22 -7.76
C ARG A 74 4.12 -23.32 -8.96
N MET A 75 3.72 -23.70 -10.17
CA MET A 75 4.00 -22.90 -11.37
C MET A 75 3.26 -21.55 -11.35
N MET A 76 1.97 -21.55 -10.97
CA MET A 76 1.19 -20.31 -10.85
C MET A 76 1.69 -19.41 -9.71
N GLY A 77 2.04 -19.99 -8.55
CA GLY A 77 2.61 -19.25 -7.43
C GLY A 77 3.93 -18.56 -7.78
N ASN A 78 4.85 -19.29 -8.43
CA ASN A 78 6.14 -18.73 -8.87
C ASN A 78 5.97 -17.66 -9.95
N MET A 79 5.08 -17.86 -10.93
CA MET A 79 4.85 -16.88 -12.00
C MET A 79 4.29 -15.56 -11.48
N MET A 80 3.40 -15.60 -10.48
CA MET A 80 2.84 -14.39 -9.87
C MET A 80 3.78 -13.75 -8.82
N GLY A 81 4.51 -14.55 -8.03
CA GLY A 81 5.50 -14.03 -7.09
C GLY A 81 6.64 -13.27 -7.78
N THR A 82 7.08 -13.72 -8.96
CA THR A 82 8.17 -13.06 -9.72
C THR A 82 7.81 -11.63 -10.15
N ARG A 83 6.54 -11.36 -10.53
CA ARG A 83 6.08 -10.00 -10.87
C ARG A 83 5.97 -9.10 -9.64
N ALA A 84 5.64 -9.66 -8.47
CA ALA A 84 5.45 -8.91 -7.23
C ALA A 84 6.76 -8.58 -6.49
N ALA A 85 7.89 -9.23 -6.85
CA ALA A 85 9.19 -9.07 -6.21
C ALA A 85 10.17 -8.16 -6.99
N GLN A 86 9.65 -7.17 -7.73
CA GLN A 86 10.49 -6.13 -8.31
C GLN A 86 11.02 -5.20 -7.21
N GLY A 87 12.34 -5.07 -7.12
CA GLY A 87 13.00 -4.13 -6.22
C GLY A 87 12.84 -2.69 -6.67
N ARG A 88 13.16 -1.73 -5.80
CA ARG A 88 13.16 -0.30 -6.13
C ARG A 88 14.14 0.09 -7.22
N ASP A 89 15.14 -0.74 -7.47
CA ASP A 89 16.08 -0.61 -8.57
C ASP A 89 15.52 -1.07 -9.92
N GLY A 90 14.23 -1.42 -9.97
CA GLY A 90 13.54 -1.91 -11.17
C GLY A 90 13.88 -3.35 -11.53
N ARG A 91 14.72 -4.02 -10.73
CA ARG A 91 15.19 -5.39 -11.01
C ARG A 91 14.35 -6.42 -10.28
N HIS A 92 14.10 -7.54 -10.93
CA HIS A 92 13.43 -8.68 -10.29
C HIS A 92 14.44 -9.49 -9.47
N ALA A 93 14.06 -9.83 -8.25
CA ALA A 93 14.74 -10.90 -7.53
C ALA A 93 14.38 -12.25 -8.18
N LYS A 94 15.38 -13.11 -8.41
CA LYS A 94 15.15 -14.49 -8.87
C LYS A 94 14.90 -15.37 -7.66
N GLY A 95 14.09 -16.39 -7.87
CA GLY A 95 13.89 -17.41 -6.86
C GLY A 95 13.19 -16.90 -5.60
N VAL A 96 12.16 -16.08 -5.78
CA VAL A 96 11.37 -15.49 -4.69
C VAL A 96 10.18 -16.35 -4.25
N GLY A 97 9.99 -17.52 -4.85
CA GLY A 97 8.84 -18.38 -4.58
C GLY A 97 7.51 -17.63 -4.75
N ASN A 98 6.63 -17.75 -3.75
CA ASN A 98 5.40 -16.97 -3.63
C ASN A 98 5.52 -15.71 -2.75
N PHE A 99 6.72 -15.15 -2.60
CA PHE A 99 6.89 -13.83 -2.00
C PHE A 99 6.24 -12.73 -2.85
N GLY A 100 5.71 -11.70 -2.20
CA GLY A 100 5.03 -10.56 -2.80
C GLY A 100 3.51 -10.75 -2.91
N MET A 101 3.01 -11.96 -2.59
CA MET A 101 1.58 -12.25 -2.64
C MET A 101 0.78 -11.39 -1.67
N THR A 102 1.39 -10.85 -0.60
CA THR A 102 0.69 -9.95 0.34
C THR A 102 0.37 -8.57 -0.24
N LYS A 103 0.89 -8.26 -1.43
CA LYS A 103 0.68 -6.99 -2.14
C LYS A 103 -0.25 -7.17 -3.34
N PHE A 104 -0.48 -8.40 -3.77
CA PHE A 104 -1.28 -8.71 -4.94
C PHE A 104 -2.51 -9.54 -4.56
N SER A 105 -3.69 -8.93 -4.66
CA SER A 105 -4.98 -9.54 -4.36
C SER A 105 -5.49 -10.51 -5.44
N GLY A 106 -4.60 -11.25 -6.11
CA GLY A 106 -4.96 -12.16 -7.19
C GLY A 106 -5.26 -13.60 -6.78
N MET A 107 -4.98 -13.96 -5.52
CA MET A 107 -5.24 -15.31 -5.00
C MET A 107 -5.94 -15.21 -3.64
N PRO A 108 -7.05 -15.94 -3.41
CA PRO A 108 -7.70 -15.99 -2.11
C PRO A 108 -6.82 -16.71 -1.07
N GLY A 109 -7.17 -16.58 0.21
CA GLY A 109 -6.43 -17.18 1.32
C GLY A 109 -5.50 -16.21 2.04
N ARG A 110 -4.70 -16.78 2.93
CA ARG A 110 -3.73 -16.04 3.75
C ARG A 110 -2.36 -16.06 3.10
N HIS A 111 -1.70 -14.91 3.13
CA HIS A 111 -0.38 -14.70 2.54
C HIS A 111 0.49 -13.94 3.52
N ILE A 112 1.77 -14.25 3.50
CA ILE A 112 2.77 -13.65 4.39
C ILE A 112 4.05 -13.41 3.61
N ASP A 113 4.64 -12.24 3.80
CA ASP A 113 5.92 -11.85 3.25
C ASP A 113 6.79 -11.33 4.39
N ILE A 114 7.98 -11.91 4.53
CA ILE A 114 8.97 -11.56 5.54
C ILE A 114 10.24 -11.09 4.84
N ALA A 115 10.78 -9.96 5.29
CA ALA A 115 12.08 -9.48 4.84
C ALA A 115 12.95 -9.06 6.03
N LEU A 116 14.24 -9.30 5.92
CA LEU A 116 15.26 -8.97 6.91
C LEU A 116 16.44 -8.31 6.21
N TYR A 117 16.88 -7.17 6.74
CA TYR A 117 18.12 -6.53 6.35
C TYR A 117 19.01 -6.34 7.57
N THR A 118 20.32 -6.59 7.41
CA THR A 118 21.31 -6.30 8.44
C THR A 118 22.48 -5.48 7.87
N GLN A 119 22.86 -4.44 8.61
CA GLN A 119 24.03 -3.61 8.28
C GLN A 119 25.35 -4.35 8.41
N ASN A 120 25.41 -5.42 9.22
CA ASN A 120 26.62 -6.22 9.38
C ASN A 120 26.89 -7.11 8.14
N LYS A 121 25.85 -7.39 7.35
CA LYS A 121 25.92 -8.15 6.09
C LYS A 121 25.13 -7.44 4.99
N PRO A 122 25.58 -6.26 4.55
CA PRO A 122 24.80 -5.40 3.65
C PRO A 122 24.66 -5.99 2.24
N ALA A 123 25.49 -6.96 1.87
CA ALA A 123 25.40 -7.69 0.60
C ALA A 123 24.37 -8.84 0.63
N GLY A 124 23.87 -9.23 1.81
CA GLY A 124 22.94 -10.33 1.99
C GLY A 124 23.33 -11.24 3.17
N THR A 125 22.34 -11.92 3.72
CA THR A 125 22.51 -12.86 4.84
C THR A 125 21.63 -14.11 4.68
N SER A 126 21.86 -15.09 5.54
CA SER A 126 20.97 -16.22 5.79
C SER A 126 20.57 -16.19 7.26
N ALA A 127 19.27 -16.26 7.52
CA ALA A 127 18.72 -16.26 8.87
C ALA A 127 17.63 -17.33 9.00
N ALA A 128 17.41 -17.79 10.23
CA ALA A 128 16.28 -18.62 10.61
C ALA A 128 15.37 -17.82 11.53
N GLN A 129 14.07 -17.96 11.33
CA GLN A 129 13.06 -17.46 12.24
C GLN A 129 12.32 -18.62 12.89
N GLU A 130 12.43 -18.70 14.21
CA GLU A 130 11.55 -19.53 15.02
C GLU A 130 10.16 -18.87 15.08
N THR A 131 9.13 -19.69 14.92
CA THR A 131 7.74 -19.23 14.88
C THR A 131 6.94 -19.75 16.08
N PRO A 132 5.85 -19.08 16.47
CA PRO A 132 4.97 -19.57 17.51
C PRO A 132 4.42 -20.97 17.20
N GLN A 133 4.03 -21.71 18.25
CA GLN A 133 3.27 -22.94 18.06
C GLN A 133 1.98 -22.64 17.27
N ARG A 134 1.66 -23.46 16.27
CA ARG A 134 0.53 -23.30 15.33
C ARG A 134 0.68 -22.15 14.31
N ALA A 135 1.91 -21.77 14.00
CA ALA A 135 2.16 -20.89 12.85
C ALA A 135 1.60 -21.49 11.56
N ASP A 136 1.70 -22.81 11.37
CA ASP A 136 1.16 -23.57 10.22
C ASP A 136 1.42 -22.87 8.86
N LEU A 137 2.65 -22.39 8.71
CA LEU A 137 3.13 -21.62 7.55
C LEU A 137 3.75 -22.49 6.45
N GLY A 138 3.90 -23.79 6.72
CA GLY A 138 4.52 -24.79 5.83
C GLY A 138 5.98 -25.11 6.13
N ALA A 139 6.62 -24.35 7.03
CA ALA A 139 7.98 -24.58 7.52
C ALA A 139 8.12 -24.12 8.98
N ALA A 140 9.06 -24.72 9.71
CA ALA A 140 9.48 -24.33 11.04
C ALA A 140 10.89 -24.93 11.31
N PRO A 141 11.93 -24.11 11.51
CA PRO A 141 11.95 -22.65 11.37
C PRO A 141 11.71 -22.19 9.92
N LEU A 142 11.44 -20.90 9.74
CA LEU A 142 11.42 -20.27 8.41
C LEU A 142 12.83 -19.87 8.01
N HIS A 143 13.26 -20.24 6.81
CA HIS A 143 14.60 -19.95 6.32
C HIS A 143 14.59 -18.71 5.43
N LEU A 144 15.08 -17.58 5.97
CA LEU A 144 15.22 -16.34 5.22
C LEU A 144 16.55 -16.35 4.47
N ILE A 145 16.51 -16.17 3.15
CA ILE A 145 17.70 -16.16 2.29
C ILE A 145 17.70 -14.92 1.40
N THR A 146 18.89 -14.37 1.14
CA THR A 146 19.02 -13.31 0.12
C THR A 146 18.88 -13.92 -1.27
N PRO A 147 17.86 -13.53 -2.06
CA PRO A 147 17.64 -14.09 -3.38
C PRO A 147 18.73 -13.61 -4.35
N PRO A 148 19.20 -14.46 -5.27
CA PRO A 148 20.00 -14.01 -6.40
C PRO A 148 19.24 -12.96 -7.21
N ARG A 149 19.98 -12.04 -7.84
CA ARG A 149 19.39 -11.02 -8.70
C ARG A 149 19.69 -11.30 -10.15
N GLU A 150 18.81 -10.87 -11.03
CA GLU A 150 19.15 -10.86 -12.46
C GLU A 150 20.39 -9.98 -12.64
N SER A 151 21.37 -10.49 -13.40
CA SER A 151 22.43 -9.67 -13.97
C SER A 151 21.78 -8.55 -14.79
N ALA A 152 22.41 -7.39 -14.88
CA ALA A 152 21.91 -6.29 -15.70
C ALA A 152 21.82 -6.71 -17.17
N THR A 153 20.69 -7.29 -17.56
CA THR A 153 20.23 -7.23 -18.93
C THR A 153 19.64 -5.84 -19.04
N GLY A 154 20.38 -4.95 -19.69
CA GLY A 154 19.84 -3.71 -20.21
C GLY A 154 18.78 -4.06 -21.24
N GLY A 155 17.59 -4.42 -20.77
CA GLY A 155 16.38 -4.12 -21.49
C GLY A 155 16.18 -2.64 -21.29
N SER A 156 16.43 -1.85 -22.33
CA SER A 156 15.55 -0.72 -22.53
C SER A 156 14.17 -1.33 -22.74
N ASP A 157 13.43 -1.55 -21.65
CA ASP A 157 12.00 -1.40 -21.75
C ASP A 157 11.86 0.08 -22.09
N GLU A 158 11.86 0.36 -23.39
CA GLU A 158 11.17 1.52 -23.92
C GLU A 158 9.82 1.44 -23.21
N ILE A 159 9.58 2.39 -22.30
CA ILE A 159 8.27 2.53 -21.69
C ILE A 159 7.39 2.79 -22.91
N GLU A 160 6.75 1.74 -23.40
CA GLU A 160 5.74 1.86 -24.44
C GLU A 160 4.66 2.67 -23.74
N TYR A 161 4.69 3.98 -24.02
CA TYR A 161 3.65 4.86 -23.55
C TYR A 161 2.37 4.27 -24.15
N PRO A 162 1.39 3.89 -23.31
CA PRO A 162 0.13 3.42 -23.84
C PRO A 162 -0.33 4.42 -24.92
N GLU A 163 -0.82 3.92 -26.05
CA GLU A 163 -1.55 4.77 -26.99
C GLU A 163 -2.46 5.69 -26.17
N ARG A 164 -2.51 7.00 -26.50
CA ARG A 164 -3.31 7.97 -25.74
C ARG A 164 -4.66 7.34 -25.41
N PRO A 165 -5.00 7.16 -24.13
CA PRO A 165 -6.21 6.45 -23.79
C PRO A 165 -7.38 7.19 -24.47
N ARG A 166 -8.18 6.44 -25.22
CA ARG A 166 -9.45 6.95 -25.75
C ARG A 166 -10.53 6.68 -24.71
N GLY A 167 -11.55 7.54 -24.70
CA GLY A 167 -12.70 7.37 -23.81
C GLY A 167 -12.71 8.29 -22.61
N ARG A 168 -13.55 7.96 -21.64
CA ARG A 168 -13.81 8.81 -20.47
C ARG A 168 -13.83 8.02 -19.17
N ILE A 169 -13.42 8.67 -18.10
CA ILE A 169 -13.49 8.16 -16.73
C ILE A 169 -14.50 9.01 -15.96
N LEU A 170 -15.54 8.39 -15.42
CA LEU A 170 -16.50 9.00 -14.53
C LEU A 170 -16.18 8.55 -13.11
N PHE A 171 -15.78 9.49 -12.27
CA PHE A 171 -15.43 9.21 -10.90
C PHE A 171 -16.50 9.75 -9.93
N TYR A 172 -17.09 8.81 -9.20
CA TYR A 172 -18.07 9.02 -8.14
C TYR A 172 -17.44 8.69 -6.79
N TRP A 173 -17.95 9.31 -5.74
CA TRP A 173 -17.52 9.06 -4.38
C TRP A 173 -18.70 9.19 -3.42
N SER A 174 -18.47 8.80 -2.18
CA SER A 174 -19.42 8.70 -1.07
C SER A 174 -20.09 7.35 -0.93
N CYS A 175 -20.27 7.02 0.34
CA CYS A 175 -21.13 5.95 0.81
C CYS A 175 -22.54 6.49 1.02
N GLY A 176 -23.51 6.08 0.19
CA GLY A 176 -24.89 6.52 0.26
C GLY A 176 -25.67 6.28 -1.03
N ALA A 177 -27.00 6.15 -0.91
CA ALA A 177 -27.85 5.74 -2.02
C ALA A 177 -27.95 6.75 -3.18
N GLN A 178 -27.55 8.01 -2.98
CA GLN A 178 -27.72 9.10 -3.95
C GLN A 178 -26.38 9.76 -4.28
N VAL A 179 -26.23 10.17 -5.54
CA VAL A 179 -25.07 10.94 -6.00
C VAL A 179 -25.11 12.33 -5.39
N LYS A 180 -24.05 12.73 -4.67
CA LYS A 180 -23.97 14.06 -4.06
C LYS A 180 -23.65 15.14 -5.12
N PRO A 181 -24.03 16.41 -4.88
CA PRO A 181 -23.66 17.52 -5.77
C PRO A 181 -22.16 17.58 -6.06
N GLY A 182 -21.80 17.96 -7.29
CA GLY A 182 -20.40 18.03 -7.75
C GLY A 182 -19.83 16.73 -8.33
N GLN A 183 -20.68 15.72 -8.50
CA GLN A 183 -20.33 14.41 -9.08
C GLN A 183 -21.11 14.12 -10.36
N PRO A 184 -20.57 13.26 -11.26
CA PRO A 184 -19.21 12.72 -11.23
C PRO A 184 -18.15 13.76 -11.59
N ARG A 185 -16.90 13.50 -11.23
CA ARG A 185 -15.76 14.10 -11.94
C ARG A 185 -15.55 13.33 -13.23
N ILE A 186 -15.71 14.00 -14.36
CA ILE A 186 -15.53 13.41 -15.69
C ILE A 186 -14.15 13.78 -16.20
N ILE A 187 -13.41 12.77 -16.65
CA ILE A 187 -12.14 12.96 -17.33
C ILE A 187 -12.29 12.45 -18.74
N ASP A 188 -12.10 13.36 -19.68
CA ASP A 188 -12.08 13.07 -21.11
C ASP A 188 -10.63 12.82 -21.51
N MET A 189 -10.26 11.56 -21.74
CA MET A 189 -8.87 11.17 -22.01
C MET A 189 -8.35 11.77 -23.33
N ALA A 190 -9.24 12.14 -24.26
CA ALA A 190 -8.84 12.81 -25.49
C ALA A 190 -8.34 14.25 -25.24
N LYS A 191 -8.70 14.84 -24.09
CA LYS A 191 -8.33 16.20 -23.69
C LYS A 191 -7.32 16.25 -22.54
N PHE A 192 -7.02 15.11 -21.93
CA PHE A 192 -6.20 15.03 -20.71
C PHE A 192 -4.72 14.85 -21.05
N SER A 193 -3.84 15.58 -20.38
CA SER A 193 -2.39 15.35 -20.50
C SER A 193 -1.96 14.12 -19.69
N VAL A 194 -0.77 13.59 -19.97
CA VAL A 194 -0.18 12.46 -19.21
C VAL A 194 0.09 12.88 -17.76
N GLU A 195 0.46 14.14 -17.52
CA GLU A 195 0.70 14.73 -16.20
C GLU A 195 -0.60 14.83 -15.40
N ASP A 196 -1.68 15.28 -16.03
CA ASP A 196 -3.00 15.35 -15.40
C ASP A 196 -3.50 13.94 -15.07
N TYR A 197 -3.31 12.98 -15.99
CA TYR A 197 -3.64 11.57 -15.77
C TYR A 197 -2.87 11.00 -14.58
N ARG A 198 -1.56 11.23 -14.54
CA ARG A 198 -0.69 10.78 -13.44
C ARG A 198 -1.11 11.42 -12.11
N GLY A 199 -1.41 12.70 -12.09
CA GLY A 199 -1.88 13.41 -10.89
C GLY A 199 -3.25 12.92 -10.40
N PHE A 200 -4.18 12.64 -11.32
CA PHE A 200 -5.48 12.07 -11.00
C PHE A 200 -5.37 10.65 -10.44
N MET A 201 -4.60 9.79 -11.11
CA MET A 201 -4.42 8.39 -10.71
C MET A 201 -3.56 8.22 -9.46
N GLN A 202 -2.70 9.19 -9.13
CA GLN A 202 -1.87 9.12 -7.94
C GLN A 202 -2.68 9.12 -6.64
N GLY A 203 -3.89 9.71 -6.64
CA GLY A 203 -4.80 9.75 -5.49
C GLY A 203 -4.07 10.04 -4.17
N ARG A 204 -4.62 9.57 -3.05
CA ARG A 204 -3.76 9.30 -1.88
C ARG A 204 -3.06 7.97 -2.10
N SER A 205 -1.75 7.99 -1.95
CA SER A 205 -0.93 6.80 -1.85
C SER A 205 0.15 7.02 -0.79
N VAL A 206 0.59 5.94 -0.16
CA VAL A 206 1.69 5.96 0.81
C VAL A 206 2.85 5.15 0.27
N PRO A 207 4.10 5.66 0.36
CA PRO A 207 5.27 4.87 0.00
C PRO A 207 5.27 3.56 0.81
N ASP A 208 5.46 2.42 0.14
CA ASP A 208 5.11 1.12 0.71
C ASP A 208 5.79 0.78 2.05
N ARG A 209 7.10 0.83 2.29
CA ARG A 209 7.74 0.52 3.61
C ARG A 209 7.45 -0.85 4.28
N GLY A 210 6.80 -1.81 3.62
CA GLY A 210 6.68 -3.19 4.10
C GLY A 210 7.83 -4.10 3.64
N ALA A 211 7.62 -5.41 3.76
CA ALA A 211 8.57 -6.44 3.33
C ALA A 211 8.85 -6.34 1.83
N ARG A 212 10.13 -6.42 1.42
CA ARG A 212 10.54 -6.34 0.00
C ARG A 212 11.78 -7.19 -0.27
N ALA A 213 11.85 -7.71 -1.50
CA ALA A 213 13.01 -8.42 -2.03
C ALA A 213 14.07 -7.43 -2.61
N GLU A 214 14.58 -6.54 -1.76
CA GLU A 214 15.59 -5.54 -2.12
C GLU A 214 17.03 -6.12 -2.09
N PRO A 215 18.05 -5.48 -2.70
CA PRO A 215 19.38 -6.05 -2.68
C PRO A 215 19.92 -6.07 -1.24
N GLY A 216 20.50 -7.20 -0.86
CA GLY A 216 20.99 -7.45 0.50
C GLY A 216 19.92 -7.86 1.52
N TYR A 217 18.65 -7.95 1.12
CA TYR A 217 17.57 -8.37 2.01
C TYR A 217 17.46 -9.90 1.94
N ALA A 218 17.40 -10.56 3.09
CA ALA A 218 16.99 -11.95 3.19
C ALA A 218 15.46 -12.01 3.27
N ILE A 219 14.82 -12.93 2.54
CA ILE A 219 13.36 -13.03 2.44
C ILE A 219 12.85 -14.43 2.74
N TRP A 220 11.62 -14.47 3.21
CA TRP A 220 10.77 -15.65 3.21
C TRP A 220 9.34 -15.22 2.84
N PRO A 221 8.63 -15.94 1.96
CA PRO A 221 9.03 -17.14 1.23
C PRO A 221 10.17 -16.93 0.21
N ASN A 222 10.69 -18.03 -0.32
CA ASN A 222 11.70 -18.04 -1.38
C ASN A 222 11.57 -19.31 -2.26
N ASP A 223 12.46 -19.48 -3.23
CA ASP A 223 12.45 -20.62 -4.15
C ASP A 223 12.66 -21.98 -3.50
N LYS A 224 13.45 -22.02 -2.43
CA LYS A 224 13.70 -23.24 -1.65
C LYS A 224 12.53 -23.56 -0.72
N GLU A 225 11.87 -22.54 -0.18
CA GLU A 225 10.83 -22.67 0.83
C GLU A 225 9.65 -21.72 0.52
N ASN A 226 8.58 -22.27 -0.05
CA ASN A 226 7.35 -21.53 -0.34
C ASN A 226 6.43 -21.49 0.89
N ALA A 227 5.69 -20.40 1.08
CA ALA A 227 4.62 -20.36 2.08
C ALA A 227 3.49 -21.31 1.70
N ARG A 228 3.00 -22.07 2.70
CA ARG A 228 1.76 -22.86 2.65
C ARG A 228 0.94 -22.54 3.89
N VAL A 229 0.30 -21.38 3.88
CA VAL A 229 -0.43 -20.86 5.04
C VAL A 229 -1.76 -21.57 5.20
N ALA A 230 -1.93 -22.30 6.30
CA ALA A 230 -3.19 -22.99 6.59
C ALA A 230 -4.31 -22.02 7.01
N ARG A 231 -5.58 -22.46 6.89
CA ARG A 231 -6.77 -21.70 7.34
C ARG A 231 -6.70 -21.24 8.79
N GLY A 232 -6.13 -22.09 9.65
CA GLY A 232 -6.01 -21.88 11.09
C GLY A 232 -4.69 -21.24 11.52
N ALA A 233 -3.79 -20.93 10.57
CA ALA A 233 -2.46 -20.40 10.84
C ALA A 233 -2.53 -19.14 11.72
N SER A 234 -1.65 -19.05 12.71
CA SER A 234 -1.58 -17.91 13.62
C SER A 234 -0.13 -17.52 13.80
N VAL A 235 0.20 -16.26 13.51
CA VAL A 235 1.52 -15.70 13.86
C VAL A 235 1.51 -15.00 15.21
N ALA A 236 0.41 -15.03 15.96
CA ALA A 236 0.43 -14.53 17.34
C ALA A 236 1.33 -15.41 18.22
N GLY A 237 2.21 -14.77 19.00
CA GLY A 237 3.15 -15.42 19.90
C GLY A 237 4.59 -14.93 19.72
N GLU A 238 5.53 -15.72 20.22
CA GLU A 238 6.98 -15.42 20.24
C GLU A 238 7.66 -15.65 18.88
N HIS A 239 8.49 -14.69 18.48
CA HIS A 239 9.34 -14.76 17.29
C HIS A 239 10.79 -14.50 17.68
N VAL A 240 11.68 -15.40 17.27
CA VAL A 240 13.13 -15.26 17.46
C VAL A 240 13.79 -15.37 16.09
N VAL A 241 14.61 -14.38 15.73
CA VAL A 241 15.34 -14.37 14.45
C VAL A 241 16.83 -14.42 14.73
N ALA A 242 17.51 -15.42 14.19
CA ALA A 242 18.94 -15.63 14.35
C ALA A 242 19.60 -15.84 13.00
N GLY A 243 20.82 -15.35 12.82
CA GLY A 243 21.54 -15.48 11.55
C GLY A 243 22.81 -14.65 11.53
N ASP A 244 23.60 -14.84 10.47
CA ASP A 244 24.86 -14.15 10.32
C ASP A 244 24.66 -12.62 10.22
N GLY A 245 25.29 -11.86 11.11
CA GLY A 245 25.14 -10.41 11.22
C GLY A 245 23.82 -9.94 11.83
N VAL A 246 22.91 -10.83 12.25
CA VAL A 246 21.69 -10.47 12.98
C VAL A 246 22.02 -10.36 14.47
N PRO A 247 21.57 -9.32 15.20
CA PRO A 247 21.71 -9.29 16.65
C PRO A 247 21.07 -10.50 17.34
N ASP A 248 21.77 -11.14 18.28
CA ASP A 248 21.31 -12.35 19.00
C ASP A 248 20.03 -12.11 19.83
N ASN A 249 19.67 -10.85 20.05
CA ASN A 249 18.51 -10.41 20.82
C ASN A 249 17.31 -9.99 19.94
N LEU A 250 17.30 -10.31 18.64
CA LEU A 250 16.15 -10.05 17.76
C LEU A 250 15.00 -10.98 18.13
N HIS A 251 14.21 -10.54 19.10
CA HIS A 251 13.07 -11.25 19.67
C HIS A 251 11.92 -10.27 19.93
N PHE A 252 10.74 -10.58 19.40
CA PHE A 252 9.50 -9.86 19.68
C PHE A 252 8.33 -10.83 19.84
N THR A 253 7.25 -10.38 20.49
CA THR A 253 6.02 -11.15 20.66
C THR A 253 4.86 -10.42 20.00
N LEU A 254 4.14 -11.11 19.12
CA LEU A 254 2.93 -10.60 18.49
C LEU A 254 1.69 -10.92 19.32
N SER A 255 0.80 -9.93 19.47
CA SER A 255 -0.52 -10.14 20.07
C SER A 255 -1.51 -10.68 19.01
N ARG A 256 -2.68 -11.14 19.46
CA ARG A 256 -3.75 -11.60 18.55
C ARG A 256 -4.27 -10.51 17.61
N ASP A 257 -4.18 -9.23 17.99
CA ASP A 257 -4.61 -8.11 17.15
C ASP A 257 -3.65 -7.86 15.96
N GLN A 258 -2.46 -8.47 16.00
CA GLN A 258 -1.40 -8.37 15.01
C GLN A 258 -1.30 -9.63 14.15
N ASP A 259 -2.21 -10.58 14.35
CA ASP A 259 -2.30 -11.83 13.58
C ASP A 259 -2.96 -11.60 12.20
N PHE A 260 -3.09 -12.66 11.41
CA PHE A 260 -3.92 -12.65 10.20
C PHE A 260 -5.33 -12.14 10.53
N MET A 261 -5.77 -11.09 9.83
CA MET A 261 -7.13 -10.62 9.97
C MET A 261 -8.12 -11.67 9.46
N PRO A 262 -9.30 -11.80 10.11
CA PRO A 262 -10.42 -12.54 9.52
C PRO A 262 -10.71 -12.08 8.09
N SER A 263 -11.20 -13.01 7.27
CA SER A 263 -11.57 -12.72 5.89
C SER A 263 -12.69 -11.68 5.84
N LEU A 264 -12.44 -10.55 5.17
CA LEU A 264 -13.47 -9.58 4.83
C LEU A 264 -14.44 -10.23 3.82
N LYS A 265 -15.73 -10.23 4.14
CA LYS A 265 -16.78 -10.84 3.31
C LYS A 265 -17.75 -9.75 2.89
N LEU A 266 -17.70 -9.38 1.61
CA LEU A 266 -18.60 -8.38 1.03
C LEU A 266 -19.82 -9.08 0.44
N ASP A 267 -20.99 -8.74 0.96
CA ASP A 267 -22.28 -9.09 0.40
C ASP A 267 -22.91 -7.86 -0.22
N SER A 268 -23.48 -8.03 -1.41
CA SER A 268 -24.10 -6.95 -2.18
C SER A 268 -25.51 -7.34 -2.60
N GLU A 269 -26.44 -6.41 -2.49
CA GLU A 269 -27.85 -6.56 -2.86
C GLU A 269 -28.30 -5.38 -3.74
N GLY A 270 -29.20 -5.66 -4.69
CA GLY A 270 -29.69 -4.67 -5.66
C GLY A 270 -29.11 -4.85 -7.06
N LYS A 271 -29.77 -4.23 -8.05
CA LYS A 271 -29.35 -4.22 -9.45
C LYS A 271 -28.40 -3.06 -9.73
N LEU A 272 -27.61 -3.15 -10.80
CA LEU A 272 -26.72 -2.06 -11.24
C LEU A 272 -27.47 -0.78 -11.64
N SER A 273 -28.73 -0.90 -12.04
CA SER A 273 -29.62 0.24 -12.33
C SER A 273 -30.19 0.90 -11.07
N GLU A 274 -30.06 0.26 -9.91
CA GLU A 274 -30.56 0.70 -8.61
C GLU A 274 -29.38 1.15 -7.73
N SER A 275 -29.67 1.57 -6.50
CA SER A 275 -28.60 1.66 -5.49
C SER A 275 -28.21 0.25 -5.07
N VAL A 276 -26.91 -0.02 -4.95
CA VAL A 276 -26.40 -1.32 -4.53
C VAL A 276 -26.02 -1.25 -3.05
N HIS A 277 -26.76 -1.96 -2.22
CA HIS A 277 -26.48 -2.06 -0.79
C HIS A 277 -25.38 -3.09 -0.55
N VAL A 278 -24.29 -2.68 0.12
CA VAL A 278 -23.15 -3.54 0.45
C VAL A 278 -23.04 -3.67 1.96
N ARG A 279 -22.86 -4.90 2.46
CA ARG A 279 -22.71 -5.22 3.87
C ARG A 279 -21.57 -6.21 4.12
N TRP A 280 -20.98 -6.16 5.31
CA TRP A 280 -19.96 -7.10 5.74
C TRP A 280 -20.04 -7.38 7.24
N PRO A 281 -19.55 -8.53 7.73
CA PRO A 281 -19.45 -8.78 9.17
C PRO A 281 -18.47 -7.83 9.86
N SER A 282 -18.72 -7.50 11.13
CA SER A 282 -17.75 -6.77 11.94
C SER A 282 -16.46 -7.59 12.14
N ILE A 283 -15.31 -6.95 11.96
CA ILE A 283 -13.99 -7.55 12.20
C ILE A 283 -13.36 -6.83 13.39
N GLY A 284 -13.22 -7.53 14.53
CA GLY A 284 -12.75 -6.90 15.78
C GLY A 284 -11.35 -6.27 15.70
N SER A 285 -10.47 -6.79 14.84
CA SER A 285 -9.12 -6.24 14.61
C SER A 285 -9.06 -5.14 13.54
N ALA A 286 -10.18 -4.81 12.88
CA ALA A 286 -10.21 -3.75 11.88
C ALA A 286 -10.28 -2.37 12.55
N ARG A 287 -9.45 -1.44 12.07
CA ARG A 287 -9.47 -0.03 12.45
C ARG A 287 -10.37 0.83 11.56
N ALA A 288 -10.47 0.45 10.29
CA ALA A 288 -11.16 1.19 9.26
C ALA A 288 -11.43 0.32 8.04
N TYR A 289 -12.35 0.79 7.18
CA TYR A 289 -12.63 0.18 5.89
C TYR A 289 -12.55 1.20 4.76
N LEU A 290 -12.27 0.72 3.56
CA LEU A 290 -12.46 1.44 2.30
C LEU A 290 -13.06 0.47 1.29
N LEU A 291 -14.08 0.92 0.56
CA LEU A 291 -14.64 0.18 -0.56
C LEU A 291 -14.43 0.99 -1.84
N THR A 292 -14.13 0.30 -2.93
CA THR A 292 -14.03 0.86 -4.28
C THR A 292 -14.77 -0.03 -5.26
N ALA A 293 -15.27 0.54 -6.34
CA ALA A 293 -15.88 -0.25 -7.41
C ALA A 293 -15.50 0.31 -8.77
N ILE A 294 -15.33 -0.60 -9.73
CA ILE A 294 -14.93 -0.28 -11.10
C ILE A 294 -15.88 -0.99 -12.06
N SER A 295 -16.40 -0.26 -13.04
CA SER A 295 -17.18 -0.82 -14.13
C SER A 295 -16.73 -0.23 -15.44
N ALA A 296 -16.60 -1.05 -16.48
CA ALA A 296 -16.23 -0.62 -17.82
C ALA A 296 -17.33 -0.99 -18.81
N SER A 297 -17.55 -0.12 -19.78
CA SER A 297 -18.25 -0.47 -21.03
C SER A 297 -17.62 0.26 -22.20
N GLU A 298 -18.22 0.16 -23.37
CA GLU A 298 -17.90 0.99 -24.52
C GLU A 298 -19.01 2.03 -24.73
N ASP A 299 -18.66 3.20 -25.23
CA ASP A 299 -19.61 4.18 -25.72
C ASP A 299 -20.07 3.86 -27.16
N LYS A 300 -20.92 4.71 -27.73
CA LYS A 300 -21.47 4.49 -29.10
C LYS A 300 -20.39 4.48 -30.20
N SER A 301 -19.20 5.02 -29.93
CA SER A 301 -18.06 5.05 -30.85
C SER A 301 -17.10 3.87 -30.65
N GLY A 302 -17.39 2.98 -29.68
CA GLY A 302 -16.49 1.91 -29.28
C GLY A 302 -15.35 2.38 -28.37
N ALA A 303 -15.40 3.62 -27.85
CA ALA A 303 -14.40 4.11 -26.93
C ALA A 303 -14.71 3.65 -25.48
N PRO A 304 -13.70 3.29 -24.67
CA PRO A 304 -13.90 2.90 -23.28
C PRO A 304 -14.64 3.94 -22.43
N ASP A 305 -15.59 3.49 -21.63
CA ASP A 305 -16.37 4.32 -20.70
C ASP A 305 -16.26 3.71 -19.29
N LEU A 306 -15.31 4.22 -18.50
CA LEU A 306 -14.96 3.69 -17.18
C LEU A 306 -15.69 4.44 -16.08
N VAL A 307 -16.29 3.70 -15.16
CA VAL A 307 -16.86 4.23 -13.91
C VAL A 307 -15.98 3.79 -12.76
N LEU A 308 -15.53 4.75 -11.97
CA LEU A 308 -14.83 4.54 -10.70
C LEU A 308 -15.72 5.02 -9.57
N TRP A 309 -15.82 4.25 -8.51
CA TRP A 309 -16.49 4.63 -7.28
C TRP A 309 -15.61 4.35 -6.05
N SER A 310 -15.73 5.19 -5.03
CA SER A 310 -15.04 5.07 -3.74
C SER A 310 -15.99 5.44 -2.60
N SER A 311 -15.95 4.71 -1.49
CA SER A 311 -16.78 5.00 -0.31
C SER A 311 -16.40 6.28 0.44
N SER A 312 -15.26 6.90 0.10
CA SER A 312 -14.74 8.14 0.70
C SER A 312 -15.75 9.31 0.60
N GLU A 313 -15.88 10.13 1.64
CA GLU A 313 -16.65 11.39 1.55
C GLU A 313 -15.96 12.43 0.67
N LEU A 314 -14.65 12.30 0.44
CA LEU A 314 -13.84 13.14 -0.44
C LEU A 314 -13.68 12.52 -1.84
N PRO A 315 -13.43 13.34 -2.88
CA PRO A 315 -13.15 12.88 -4.24
C PRO A 315 -11.77 12.22 -4.34
N ASP A 316 -11.63 11.04 -3.74
CA ASP A 316 -10.45 10.19 -3.73
C ASP A 316 -10.79 8.83 -4.33
N SER A 317 -10.11 8.44 -5.41
CA SER A 317 -10.40 7.19 -6.15
C SER A 317 -10.16 5.94 -5.31
N GLY A 318 -9.40 6.05 -4.21
CA GLY A 318 -9.11 4.94 -3.30
C GLY A 318 -8.17 3.89 -3.90
N GLN A 319 -7.78 3.98 -5.17
CA GLN A 319 -6.93 2.97 -5.82
C GLN A 319 -5.56 2.86 -5.14
N GLY A 320 -4.93 4.00 -4.83
CA GLY A 320 -3.66 4.05 -4.10
C GLY A 320 -3.77 3.65 -2.62
N LEU A 321 -5.00 3.43 -2.13
CA LEU A 321 -5.31 3.07 -0.75
C LEU A 321 -5.62 1.57 -0.58
N MET A 322 -5.74 0.80 -1.67
CA MET A 322 -5.92 -0.67 -1.63
C MET A 322 -4.63 -1.43 -1.22
N ASN A 323 -3.91 -0.88 -0.26
CA ASN A 323 -2.68 -1.44 0.29
C ASN A 323 -2.56 -1.12 1.78
N TYR A 324 -1.52 -1.63 2.45
CA TYR A 324 -1.28 -1.33 3.86
C TYR A 324 -1.10 0.17 4.12
N ALA A 325 -1.53 0.60 5.29
CA ALA A 325 -1.36 1.97 5.77
C ALA A 325 -0.86 1.93 7.22
N SER A 326 0.01 2.88 7.58
CA SER A 326 0.44 3.03 8.97
C SER A 326 -0.70 3.53 9.84
N ASN A 327 -0.63 3.27 11.14
CA ASN A 327 -1.62 3.72 12.12
C ASN A 327 -1.90 5.23 12.01
N ALA A 328 -0.85 6.05 11.86
CA ALA A 328 -0.99 7.50 11.71
C ALA A 328 -1.74 7.92 10.44
N ASN A 329 -1.57 7.19 9.33
CA ASN A 329 -2.28 7.46 8.09
C ASN A 329 -3.75 7.04 8.20
N VAL A 330 -4.03 5.86 8.78
CA VAL A 330 -5.41 5.42 9.06
C VAL A 330 -6.14 6.44 9.94
N ASP A 331 -5.52 6.90 11.03
CA ASP A 331 -6.11 7.89 11.94
C ASP A 331 -6.37 9.22 11.25
N LYS A 332 -5.44 9.66 10.40
CA LYS A 332 -5.61 10.88 9.59
C LYS A 332 -6.79 10.73 8.63
N TRP A 333 -6.86 9.64 7.88
CA TRP A 333 -7.87 9.43 6.85
C TRP A 333 -9.27 9.12 7.40
N LEU A 334 -9.36 8.57 8.62
CA LEU A 334 -10.61 8.52 9.38
C LEU A 334 -11.12 9.91 9.75
N ARG A 335 -10.24 10.79 10.28
CA ARG A 335 -10.62 12.19 10.60
C ARG A 335 -11.03 12.98 9.36
N GLU A 336 -10.35 12.74 8.24
CA GLU A 336 -10.68 13.35 6.94
C GLU A 336 -11.89 12.68 6.26
N LYS A 337 -12.43 11.60 6.83
CA LYS A 337 -13.55 10.81 6.30
C LYS A 337 -13.30 10.22 4.90
N VAL A 338 -12.04 9.95 4.60
CA VAL A 338 -11.64 9.16 3.43
C VAL A 338 -11.90 7.67 3.68
N LEU A 339 -11.75 7.23 4.94
CA LEU A 339 -12.04 5.86 5.36
C LEU A 339 -13.35 5.79 6.15
N LEU A 340 -14.04 4.66 6.05
CA LEU A 340 -15.17 4.32 6.91
C LEU A 340 -14.65 3.84 8.29
N PRO A 341 -15.31 4.19 9.40
CA PRO A 341 -14.92 3.75 10.73
C PRO A 341 -15.14 2.24 10.92
N ALA A 342 -14.40 1.62 11.84
CA ALA A 342 -14.53 0.19 12.18
C ALA A 342 -15.95 -0.25 12.60
N SER A 343 -16.75 0.68 13.13
CA SER A 343 -18.14 0.45 13.53
C SER A 343 -19.12 0.42 12.34
N GLN A 344 -18.71 0.90 11.16
CA GLN A 344 -19.54 0.89 9.97
C GLN A 344 -19.32 -0.41 9.21
N THR A 345 -20.41 -1.16 9.03
CA THR A 345 -20.42 -2.50 8.41
C THR A 345 -21.33 -2.59 7.20
N GLU A 346 -21.77 -1.44 6.70
CA GLU A 346 -22.64 -1.33 5.54
C GLU A 346 -22.36 -0.03 4.78
N CYS A 347 -22.65 -0.06 3.48
CA CYS A 347 -22.49 1.06 2.58
C CYS A 347 -23.35 0.91 1.33
N ASP A 348 -24.01 1.99 0.92
CA ASP A 348 -24.70 2.02 -0.37
C ASP A 348 -23.80 2.61 -1.46
N ILE A 349 -23.81 1.96 -2.61
CA ILE A 349 -23.31 2.54 -3.86
C ILE A 349 -24.47 3.33 -4.50
N PRO A 350 -24.25 4.60 -4.90
CA PRO A 350 -25.31 5.44 -5.42
C PRO A 350 -26.04 4.87 -6.64
N VAL A 351 -27.35 5.10 -6.71
CA VAL A 351 -28.18 4.74 -7.86
C VAL A 351 -27.67 5.38 -9.16
N GLY A 352 -27.77 4.64 -10.26
CA GLY A 352 -27.56 5.16 -11.61
C GLY A 352 -26.09 5.27 -12.06
N ILE A 353 -25.10 5.08 -11.18
CA ILE A 353 -23.68 5.18 -11.57
C ILE A 353 -23.23 4.02 -12.45
N PHE A 354 -23.91 2.88 -12.36
CA PHE A 354 -23.69 1.70 -13.19
C PHE A 354 -24.83 1.46 -14.18
N ASP A 355 -25.67 2.47 -14.45
CA ASP A 355 -26.74 2.34 -15.42
C ASP A 355 -26.17 1.89 -16.78
N LYS A 356 -26.85 0.93 -17.41
CA LYS A 356 -26.46 0.31 -18.69
C LYS A 356 -25.10 -0.40 -18.69
N ARG A 357 -24.52 -0.67 -17.52
CA ARG A 357 -23.33 -1.52 -17.39
C ARG A 357 -23.75 -2.97 -17.13
N GLU A 358 -22.97 -3.91 -17.66
CA GLU A 358 -23.24 -5.34 -17.50
C GLU A 358 -22.72 -5.89 -16.15
N ALA A 359 -21.60 -5.35 -15.68
CA ALA A 359 -20.94 -5.80 -14.46
C ALA A 359 -20.12 -4.67 -13.83
N ALA A 360 -19.90 -4.77 -12.53
CA ALA A 360 -18.89 -3.99 -11.82
C ALA A 360 -18.08 -4.90 -10.88
N ILE A 361 -16.82 -4.57 -10.67
CA ILE A 361 -15.95 -5.22 -9.69
C ILE A 361 -15.96 -4.35 -8.44
N LEU A 362 -16.48 -4.89 -7.34
CA LEU A 362 -16.39 -4.31 -6.01
C LEU A 362 -15.13 -4.84 -5.32
N GLN A 363 -14.37 -3.95 -4.71
CA GLN A 363 -13.28 -4.29 -3.81
C GLN A 363 -13.48 -3.61 -2.46
N GLY A 364 -12.99 -4.23 -1.41
CA GLY A 364 -12.94 -3.64 -0.08
C GLY A 364 -11.67 -4.04 0.65
N ILE A 365 -11.21 -3.17 1.54
CA ILE A 365 -10.08 -3.42 2.42
C ILE A 365 -10.49 -3.10 3.86
N ALA A 366 -10.13 -4.00 4.78
CA ALA A 366 -10.12 -3.79 6.20
C ALA A 366 -8.66 -3.55 6.62
N TYR A 367 -8.38 -2.39 7.20
CA TYR A 367 -7.05 -2.05 7.72
C TYR A 367 -6.93 -2.53 9.16
N GLY A 368 -5.91 -3.33 9.46
CA GLY A 368 -5.59 -3.71 10.83
C GLY A 368 -4.56 -2.78 11.47
N ASN A 369 -4.00 -3.20 12.59
CA ASN A 369 -2.98 -2.45 13.32
C ASN A 369 -1.57 -2.76 12.79
N GLU A 370 -0.78 -1.72 12.53
CA GLU A 370 0.66 -1.85 12.37
C GLU A 370 1.32 -1.94 13.75
N ALA A 371 2.09 -3.01 13.97
CA ALA A 371 2.95 -3.19 15.13
C ALA A 371 4.38 -2.76 14.80
N ASN A 372 5.00 -1.98 15.67
CA ASN A 372 6.40 -1.58 15.55
C ASN A 372 7.13 -1.89 16.86
N PHE A 373 8.19 -2.68 16.77
CA PHE A 373 9.05 -3.08 17.88
C PHE A 373 10.46 -2.52 17.67
N SER A 374 11.16 -2.27 18.77
CA SER A 374 12.58 -1.98 18.76
C SER A 374 13.22 -2.49 20.04
N TYR A 375 14.49 -2.87 19.96
CA TYR A 375 15.29 -3.13 21.16
C TYR A 375 16.58 -2.31 21.14
N PRO A 376 16.90 -1.59 22.22
CA PRO A 376 15.98 -1.29 23.33
C PRO A 376 14.71 -0.57 22.84
N PRO A 377 13.59 -0.60 23.59
CA PRO A 377 12.42 0.21 23.27
C PRO A 377 12.78 1.69 23.22
N LYS A 378 12.21 2.43 22.26
CA LYS A 378 12.48 3.87 22.12
C LYS A 378 12.09 4.64 23.40
N PRO A 379 13.04 5.31 24.08
CA PRO A 379 12.71 6.18 25.22
C PRO A 379 11.84 7.36 24.79
N ALA A 380 10.98 7.85 25.67
CA ALA A 380 10.13 9.02 25.39
C ALA A 380 10.94 10.26 24.98
N ASN A 381 12.11 10.46 25.58
CA ASN A 381 13.03 11.56 25.31
C ASN A 381 14.35 11.06 24.69
N ALA A 382 14.25 10.20 23.66
CA ALA A 382 15.43 9.65 22.98
C ALA A 382 16.29 10.78 22.36
N PRO A 383 17.60 10.85 22.65
CA PRO A 383 18.50 11.81 21.99
C PRO A 383 18.62 11.49 20.48
N PRO A 384 19.06 12.46 19.65
CA PRO A 384 19.25 12.22 18.21
C PRO A 384 20.24 11.07 17.88
N SER A 385 21.15 10.75 18.80
CA SER A 385 22.10 9.65 18.68
C SER A 385 21.54 8.28 19.06
N TRP A 386 20.33 8.23 19.64
CA TRP A 386 19.70 6.97 20.01
C TRP A 386 19.37 6.17 18.75
N SER A 387 19.78 4.91 18.75
CA SER A 387 19.42 3.94 17.73
C SER A 387 19.26 2.58 18.38
N PRO A 388 18.22 1.82 18.02
CA PRO A 388 18.05 0.47 18.53
C PRO A 388 18.99 -0.51 17.82
N ASP A 389 19.31 -1.63 18.45
CA ASP A 389 20.00 -2.75 17.82
C ASP A 389 19.19 -3.25 16.62
N TRP A 390 17.87 -3.35 16.79
CA TRP A 390 16.98 -3.79 15.73
C TRP A 390 15.60 -3.15 15.82
N VAL A 391 14.89 -3.17 14.69
CA VAL A 391 13.47 -2.83 14.60
C VAL A 391 12.71 -3.93 13.87
N ALA A 392 11.48 -4.19 14.29
CA ALA A 392 10.56 -5.10 13.60
C ALA A 392 9.24 -4.38 13.32
N ARG A 393 8.74 -4.48 12.09
CA ARG A 393 7.42 -3.99 11.70
C ARG A 393 6.55 -5.13 11.23
N VAL A 394 5.36 -5.25 11.81
CA VAL A 394 4.35 -6.21 11.38
C VAL A 394 3.08 -5.46 11.01
N ARG A 395 2.48 -5.80 9.87
CA ARG A 395 1.27 -5.13 9.39
C ARG A 395 0.32 -6.12 8.75
N ASN A 396 -0.96 -5.97 9.05
CA ASN A 396 -2.01 -6.87 8.59
C ASN A 396 -3.11 -6.11 7.84
N LYS A 397 -3.73 -6.79 6.87
CA LYS A 397 -4.93 -6.34 6.16
C LYS A 397 -5.80 -7.53 5.79
N SER A 398 -7.09 -7.28 5.61
CA SER A 398 -7.94 -8.19 4.83
C SER A 398 -8.56 -7.45 3.65
N VAL A 399 -8.56 -8.08 2.48
CA VAL A 399 -9.09 -7.50 1.26
C VAL A 399 -10.10 -8.46 0.65
N ALA A 400 -11.21 -7.93 0.20
CA ALA A 400 -12.26 -8.67 -0.46
C ALA A 400 -12.48 -8.13 -1.87
N MET A 401 -12.81 -9.01 -2.80
CA MET A 401 -13.30 -8.67 -4.13
C MET A 401 -14.60 -9.41 -4.37
N ASN A 402 -15.56 -8.75 -4.99
CA ASN A 402 -16.83 -9.33 -5.36
C ASN A 402 -17.30 -8.76 -6.70
N MET A 403 -18.15 -9.48 -7.41
CA MET A 403 -18.78 -8.99 -8.63
C MET A 403 -20.16 -8.42 -8.30
N LEU A 404 -20.55 -7.36 -9.00
CA LEU A 404 -21.88 -6.78 -8.99
C LEU A 404 -22.54 -7.00 -10.36
N GLY A 405 -23.86 -7.14 -10.39
CA GLY A 405 -24.65 -7.39 -11.61
C GLY A 405 -25.13 -8.84 -11.77
N GLU A 406 -25.92 -9.11 -12.81
CA GLU A 406 -26.65 -10.37 -12.99
C GLU A 406 -25.72 -11.60 -13.15
N ASN A 407 -24.52 -11.41 -13.69
CA ASN A 407 -23.49 -12.45 -13.78
C ASN A 407 -22.84 -12.80 -12.42
N ALA A 408 -22.95 -11.93 -11.43
CA ALA A 408 -22.48 -12.22 -10.07
C ALA A 408 -23.42 -13.18 -9.33
N ALA A 409 -24.73 -13.03 -9.56
CA ALA A 409 -25.75 -13.90 -8.97
C ALA A 409 -25.68 -15.33 -9.52
N SER A 410 -25.38 -15.49 -10.82
CA SER A 410 -25.25 -16.81 -11.46
C SER A 410 -23.98 -17.57 -11.02
N MET A 411 -22.87 -16.88 -10.75
CA MET A 411 -21.67 -17.51 -10.16
C MET A 411 -21.85 -17.87 -8.67
N ARG A 412 -22.53 -17.02 -7.88
CA ARG A 412 -22.86 -17.33 -6.47
C ARG A 412 -23.83 -18.52 -6.34
N GLY A 413 -24.78 -18.67 -7.27
CA GLY A 413 -25.74 -19.77 -7.30
C GLY A 413 -25.13 -21.14 -7.60
N ARG A 414 -24.06 -21.20 -8.40
CA ARG A 414 -23.34 -22.46 -8.70
C ARG A 414 -22.50 -22.96 -7.53
N SER A 415 -21.88 -22.08 -6.75
CA SER A 415 -21.06 -22.45 -5.59
C SER A 415 -21.88 -23.03 -4.42
N ARG A 416 -23.18 -22.72 -4.34
CA ARG A 416 -24.11 -23.27 -3.33
C ARG A 416 -24.84 -24.55 -3.76
N GLY A 417 -24.68 -25.00 -5.02
CA GLY A 417 -25.54 -26.03 -5.63
C GLY A 417 -24.85 -27.30 -6.14
N GLU A 418 -23.52 -27.41 -6.10
CA GLU A 418 -22.80 -28.56 -6.65
C GLU A 418 -22.27 -29.52 -5.56
N GLU A 419 -23.18 -30.06 -4.76
CA GLU A 419 -23.06 -31.41 -4.18
C GLU A 419 -24.23 -32.25 -4.73
N GLY A 420 -24.11 -32.74 -5.97
CA GLY A 420 -25.14 -33.61 -6.56
C GLY A 420 -25.03 -33.86 -8.06
N SER A 421 -24.58 -35.07 -8.41
CA SER A 421 -24.72 -35.81 -9.69
C SER A 421 -24.06 -35.28 -10.99
N ARG A 422 -22.96 -35.95 -11.33
CA ARG A 422 -22.60 -36.68 -12.58
C ARG A 422 -23.19 -36.32 -13.97
N ASP A 423 -22.24 -36.40 -14.91
CA ASP A 423 -22.28 -36.90 -16.30
C ASP A 423 -22.67 -35.96 -17.46
N GLY A 424 -21.64 -35.75 -18.32
CA GLY A 424 -21.71 -35.82 -19.79
C GLY A 424 -22.58 -34.83 -20.55
N GLU A 425 -21.96 -33.93 -21.32
CA GLU A 425 -21.94 -33.99 -22.79
C GLU A 425 -21.46 -32.64 -23.38
N SER A 426 -20.47 -32.74 -24.26
CA SER A 426 -19.87 -31.63 -25.00
C SER A 426 -20.83 -31.06 -26.03
N ARG A 427 -21.18 -29.77 -25.90
CA ARG A 427 -21.65 -28.96 -27.05
C ARG A 427 -21.03 -27.57 -27.01
N GLY A 428 -20.33 -27.26 -28.11
CA GLY A 428 -19.62 -26.01 -28.32
C GLY A 428 -20.54 -24.79 -28.21
N LYS A 429 -20.00 -23.73 -27.61
CA LYS A 429 -20.58 -22.38 -27.67
C LYS A 429 -19.46 -21.36 -27.87
N GLN A 430 -19.75 -20.47 -28.81
CA GLN A 430 -18.98 -19.33 -29.28
C GLN A 430 -18.27 -18.57 -28.17
N GLU A 431 -17.00 -18.24 -28.42
CA GLU A 431 -16.22 -17.27 -27.65
C GLU A 431 -16.93 -15.91 -27.65
N LYS A 432 -17.62 -15.59 -26.56
CA LYS A 432 -17.88 -14.20 -26.18
C LYS A 432 -16.69 -13.74 -25.36
N LYS A 433 -15.97 -12.74 -25.89
CA LYS A 433 -14.85 -12.06 -25.22
C LYS A 433 -15.28 -11.64 -23.82
N GLY A 434 -14.53 -12.08 -22.81
CA GLY A 434 -14.87 -11.83 -21.41
C GLY A 434 -14.47 -10.42 -20.97
N PRO A 435 -14.94 -9.96 -19.80
CA PRO A 435 -14.53 -8.69 -19.19
C PRO A 435 -13.01 -8.56 -19.00
N VAL A 436 -12.31 -9.69 -18.87
CA VAL A 436 -10.85 -9.77 -18.80
C VAL A 436 -10.19 -9.35 -20.12
N ASP A 437 -10.82 -9.62 -21.27
CA ASP A 437 -10.30 -9.22 -22.58
C ASP A 437 -10.58 -7.75 -22.89
N ALA A 438 -11.65 -7.17 -22.33
CA ALA A 438 -11.89 -5.73 -22.34
C ALA A 438 -10.85 -4.98 -21.47
N LEU A 439 -10.42 -5.57 -20.35
CA LEU A 439 -9.31 -5.04 -19.54
C LEU A 439 -7.95 -5.17 -20.23
N LYS A 440 -7.71 -6.23 -21.02
CA LYS A 440 -6.48 -6.36 -21.84
C LYS A 440 -6.35 -5.24 -22.89
N GLY A 441 -7.47 -4.77 -23.44
CA GLY A 441 -7.47 -3.64 -24.39
C GLY A 441 -7.10 -2.28 -23.78
N ILE A 442 -7.13 -2.16 -22.44
CA ILE A 442 -6.84 -0.93 -21.71
C ILE A 442 -5.36 -0.80 -21.35
N PHE A 443 -4.63 -1.92 -21.22
CA PHE A 443 -3.26 -1.92 -20.69
C PHE A 443 -2.15 -2.08 -21.72
N GLY A 444 -2.46 -2.21 -23.02
CA GLY A 444 -1.43 -2.59 -23.99
C GLY A 444 -0.87 -3.98 -23.68
N HIS A 445 0.04 -4.48 -24.51
CA HIS A 445 0.59 -5.82 -24.35
C HIS A 445 1.50 -5.98 -23.13
#